data_AF-A0A6M2BP79-F1
#
_entry.id   AF-A0A6M2BP79-F1
#
_cell.length_a   1.000
_cell.length_b   1.000
_cell.length_c   1.000
_cell.angle_alpha   90.00
_cell.angle_beta   90.00
_cell.angle_gamma   90.00
#
_symmetry.space_group_name_H-M   'P 1'
#
loop_
_entity.id
_entity.type
_entity.pdbx_description
1 polymer ?
#
loop_
_entity_poly.entity_id
_entity_poly.type
_entity_poly.pdbx_seq_one_letter_code
_entity_poly.pdbx_strand_id
1 'polypeptide(L)'
;MLCILYGLIAVLALLGTWGNNLAYLHQGPVAANLAFWRDTLANPASRSITVDLFFLAFAVFVWMLLEARRLSMRGVWLYLILGMLIAISVTVPVFLINRELALLEREPSSPAGRLGVADIAGLIIVAGASAVYAALSLLKA
;
A
#
# COMPACT_ATOMS: atom_id res chain seq x y z
N MET A 1 15.52 6.48 8.68
CA MET A 1 15.35 6.84 7.24
C MET A 1 14.23 6.02 6.59
N LEU A 2 14.27 4.68 6.66
CA LEU A 2 13.21 3.81 6.12
C LEU A 2 11.81 4.12 6.68
N CYS A 3 11.68 4.35 8.00
CA CYS A 3 10.37 4.68 8.58
C CYS A 3 9.74 5.95 7.99
N ILE A 4 10.56 6.97 7.68
CA ILE A 4 10.09 8.22 7.07
C ILE A 4 9.61 7.94 5.64
N LEU A 5 10.39 7.17 4.86
CA LEU A 5 10.03 6.78 3.51
C LEU A 5 8.70 6.01 3.48
N TYR A 6 8.54 5.00 4.33
CA TYR A 6 7.29 4.26 4.45
C TYR A 6 6.13 5.14 4.90
N GLY A 7 6.37 6.09 5.82
CA GLY A 7 5.36 7.07 6.24
C GLY A 7 4.90 7.96 5.10
N LEU A 8 5.82 8.46 4.28
CA LEU A 8 5.49 9.26 3.09
C LEU A 8 4.70 8.45 2.07
N ILE A 9 5.11 7.20 1.80
CA ILE A 9 4.37 6.29 0.90
C ILE A 9 2.95 6.07 1.44
N ALA A 10 2.77 5.82 2.74
CA ALA A 10 1.47 5.63 3.35
C ALA A 10 0.56 6.85 3.17
N VAL A 11 1.07 8.05 3.42
CA VAL A 11 0.31 9.30 3.27
C VAL A 11 -0.08 9.54 1.81
N LEU A 12 0.86 9.39 0.87
CA LEU A 12 0.58 9.58 -0.55
C LEU A 12 -0.42 8.54 -1.07
N ALA A 13 -0.30 7.29 -0.65
CA ALA A 13 -1.24 6.23 -0.99
C ALA A 13 -2.63 6.51 -0.42
N LEU A 14 -2.72 7.02 0.82
CA LEU A 14 -4.01 7.37 1.43
C LEU A 14 -4.68 8.50 0.65
N LEU A 15 -3.95 9.57 0.34
CA LEU A 15 -4.47 10.69 -0.45
C LEU A 15 -4.91 10.24 -1.85
N GLY A 16 -4.11 9.41 -2.52
CA GLY A 16 -4.44 8.91 -3.86
C GLY A 16 -5.66 7.99 -3.87
N THR A 17 -5.74 7.04 -2.93
CA THR A 17 -6.86 6.07 -2.87
C THR A 17 -8.14 6.73 -2.39
N TRP A 18 -8.10 7.49 -1.30
CA TRP A 18 -9.29 8.13 -0.76
C TRP A 18 -9.75 9.31 -1.60
N GLY A 19 -8.85 10.07 -2.23
CA GLY A 19 -9.23 11.14 -3.16
C GLY A 19 -10.19 10.66 -4.25
N ASN A 20 -9.98 9.46 -4.77
CA ASN A 20 -10.89 8.83 -5.74
C ASN A 20 -12.16 8.25 -5.09
N ASN A 21 -12.06 7.65 -3.89
CA ASN A 21 -13.22 7.09 -3.20
C ASN A 21 -14.23 8.15 -2.76
N LEU A 22 -13.80 9.39 -2.51
CA LEU A 22 -14.69 10.50 -2.17
C LEU A 22 -15.79 10.73 -3.21
N ALA A 23 -15.53 10.43 -4.49
CA ALA A 23 -16.50 10.58 -5.57
C ALA A 23 -17.78 9.75 -5.36
N TYR A 24 -17.70 8.65 -4.61
CA TYR A 24 -18.83 7.75 -4.38
C TYR A 24 -19.64 8.10 -3.12
N LEU A 25 -19.11 8.93 -2.21
CA LEU A 25 -19.70 9.14 -0.88
C LEU A 25 -21.10 9.74 -0.91
N HIS A 26 -21.44 10.52 -1.95
CA HIS A 26 -22.76 11.13 -2.10
C HIS A 26 -23.90 10.10 -2.24
N GLN A 27 -23.58 8.84 -2.55
CA GLN A 27 -24.55 7.76 -2.77
C GLN A 27 -24.97 7.06 -1.46
N GLY A 28 -24.32 7.38 -0.33
CA GLY A 28 -24.48 6.66 0.93
C GLY A 28 -23.63 5.37 0.98
N PRO A 29 -23.35 4.82 2.19
CA PRO A 29 -22.29 3.85 2.39
C PRO A 29 -22.47 2.54 1.61
N VAL A 30 -23.70 2.03 1.53
CA VAL A 30 -23.99 0.78 0.82
C VAL A 30 -23.88 0.98 -0.70
N ALA A 31 -24.56 1.97 -1.26
CA ALA A 31 -24.54 2.21 -2.70
C ALA A 31 -23.14 2.62 -3.20
N ALA A 32 -22.41 3.44 -2.43
CA ALA A 32 -21.03 3.79 -2.72
C ALA A 32 -20.13 2.55 -2.83
N ASN A 33 -20.29 1.59 -1.91
CA ASN A 33 -19.51 0.35 -1.92
C ASN A 33 -19.84 -0.51 -3.15
N LEU A 34 -21.13 -0.68 -3.48
CA LEU A 34 -21.54 -1.42 -4.68
C LEU A 34 -21.04 -0.75 -5.96
N ALA A 35 -21.15 0.57 -6.07
CA ALA A 35 -20.70 1.32 -7.24
C ALA A 35 -19.18 1.19 -7.44
N PHE A 36 -18.39 1.35 -6.37
CA PHE A 36 -16.94 1.15 -6.40
C PHE A 36 -16.55 -0.24 -6.91
N TRP A 37 -17.17 -1.30 -6.39
CA TRP A 37 -16.88 -2.67 -6.84
C TRP A 37 -17.34 -2.95 -8.27
N ARG A 38 -18.44 -2.34 -8.71
CA ARG A 38 -18.86 -2.45 -10.10
C ARG A 38 -17.84 -1.81 -11.05
N ASP A 39 -17.32 -0.64 -10.69
CA ASP A 39 -16.44 0.14 -11.55
C ASP A 39 -15.02 -0.44 -11.60
N THR A 40 -14.53 -1.02 -10.50
CA THR A 40 -13.29 -1.83 -10.50
C THR A 40 -13.39 -3.07 -11.41
N LEU A 41 -14.60 -3.53 -11.72
CA LEU A 41 -14.87 -4.68 -12.60
C LEU A 41 -15.48 -4.28 -13.97
N ALA A 42 -15.42 -3.00 -14.34
CA ALA A 42 -16.11 -2.47 -15.52
C ALA A 42 -15.59 -3.04 -16.86
N ASN A 43 -14.29 -3.32 -16.97
CA ASN A 43 -13.69 -3.77 -18.23
C ASN A 43 -12.54 -4.78 -17.99
N PRO A 44 -12.02 -5.46 -19.04
CA PRO A 44 -10.96 -6.45 -18.87
C PRO A 44 -9.70 -5.93 -18.17
N ALA A 45 -9.30 -4.67 -18.42
CA ALA A 45 -8.13 -4.08 -17.80
C ALA A 45 -8.34 -3.83 -16.29
N SER A 46 -9.49 -3.27 -15.90
CA SER A 46 -9.82 -3.01 -14.49
C SER A 46 -9.96 -4.32 -13.69
N ARG A 47 -10.55 -5.36 -14.30
CA ARG A 47 -10.63 -6.71 -13.72
C ARG A 47 -9.25 -7.33 -13.53
N SER A 48 -8.37 -7.20 -14.53
CA SER A 48 -6.99 -7.69 -14.45
C SER A 48 -6.24 -7.05 -13.28
N ILE A 49 -6.31 -5.73 -13.13
CA ILE A 49 -5.66 -4.99 -12.01
C ILE A 49 -6.26 -5.40 -10.67
N THR A 50 -7.58 -5.61 -10.61
CA THR A 50 -8.25 -6.04 -9.39
C THR A 50 -7.75 -7.42 -8.96
N VAL A 51 -7.74 -8.40 -9.86
CA VAL A 51 -7.23 -9.75 -9.58
C VAL A 51 -5.76 -9.71 -9.15
N ASP A 52 -4.92 -8.98 -9.88
CA ASP A 52 -3.50 -8.78 -9.55
C ASP A 52 -3.31 -8.25 -8.13
N LEU A 53 -4.05 -7.19 -7.77
CA LEU A 53 -4.00 -6.60 -6.44
C LEU A 53 -4.39 -7.59 -5.34
N PHE A 54 -5.42 -8.41 -5.54
CA PHE A 54 -5.85 -9.40 -4.55
C PHE A 54 -4.82 -10.50 -4.31
N PHE A 55 -4.21 -11.03 -5.37
CA PHE A 55 -3.18 -12.07 -5.23
C PHE A 55 -1.88 -11.52 -4.64
N LEU A 56 -1.46 -10.31 -5.04
CA LEU A 56 -0.35 -9.61 -4.41
C LEU A 56 -0.62 -9.38 -2.92
N ALA A 57 -1.81 -8.88 -2.57
CA ALA A 57 -2.20 -8.66 -1.19
C ALA A 57 -2.18 -9.94 -0.36
N PHE A 58 -2.68 -11.04 -0.91
CA PHE A 58 -2.67 -12.33 -0.22
C PHE A 58 -1.24 -12.80 0.07
N ALA A 59 -0.35 -12.71 -0.91
CA ALA A 59 1.07 -13.03 -0.72
C ALA A 59 1.71 -12.14 0.37
N VAL A 60 1.43 -10.83 0.33
CA VAL A 60 1.92 -9.86 1.33
C VAL A 60 1.34 -10.16 2.73
N PHE A 61 0.05 -10.52 2.84
CA PHE A 61 -0.56 -10.87 4.12
C PHE A 61 0.05 -12.13 4.73
N VAL A 62 0.30 -13.17 3.93
CA VAL A 62 1.02 -14.37 4.39
C VAL A 62 2.40 -13.97 4.92
N TRP A 63 3.15 -13.16 4.17
CA TRP A 63 4.45 -12.66 4.61
C TRP A 63 4.35 -11.85 5.91
N MET A 64 3.42 -10.90 6.02
CA MET A 64 3.21 -10.08 7.23
C MET A 64 2.90 -10.94 8.45
N LEU A 65 2.05 -11.97 8.30
CA LEU A 65 1.70 -12.89 9.39
C LEU A 65 2.93 -13.67 9.87
N LEU A 66 3.74 -14.19 8.94
CA LEU A 66 4.97 -14.92 9.26
C LEU A 66 6.01 -14.01 9.91
N GLU A 67 6.22 -12.82 9.35
CA GLU A 67 7.19 -11.85 9.86
C GLU A 67 6.80 -11.31 11.24
N ALA A 68 5.52 -11.02 11.45
CA ALA A 68 5.01 -10.62 12.76
C ALA A 68 5.23 -11.71 13.82
N ARG A 69 5.07 -12.99 13.45
CA ARG A 69 5.38 -14.11 14.36
C ARG A 69 6.88 -14.20 14.65
N ARG A 70 7.72 -14.10 13.61
CA ARG A 70 9.18 -14.11 13.73
C ARG A 70 9.67 -13.03 14.69
N LEU A 71 9.15 -11.81 14.56
CA LEU A 71 9.53 -10.66 15.39
C LEU A 71 8.66 -10.52 16.65
N SER A 72 7.80 -11.50 16.94
CA SER A 72 6.79 -11.51 18.02
C SER A 72 6.00 -10.19 18.17
N MET A 73 5.70 -9.57 17.04
CA MET A 73 4.85 -8.38 16.95
C MET A 73 3.40 -8.73 17.27
N ARG A 74 2.69 -7.80 17.91
CA ARG A 74 1.26 -7.94 18.23
C ARG A 74 0.40 -7.13 17.26
N GLY A 75 -0.85 -7.54 17.07
CA GLY A 75 -1.83 -6.76 16.30
C GLY A 75 -1.71 -6.84 14.77
N VAL A 76 -0.98 -7.82 14.22
CA VAL A 76 -0.83 -7.99 12.75
C VAL A 76 -2.18 -8.02 12.01
N TRP A 77 -3.20 -8.65 12.61
CA TRP A 77 -4.55 -8.72 12.05
C TRP A 77 -5.22 -7.36 11.84
N LEU A 78 -4.87 -6.35 12.65
CA LEU A 78 -5.38 -5.00 12.46
C LEU A 78 -4.92 -4.44 11.10
N TYR A 79 -3.68 -4.68 10.70
CA TYR A 79 -3.17 -4.24 9.40
C TYR A 79 -3.84 -4.95 8.22
N LEU A 80 -4.16 -6.24 8.38
CA LEU A 80 -4.87 -7.03 7.36
C LEU A 80 -6.29 -6.51 7.18
N ILE A 81 -7.04 -6.37 8.29
CA ILE A 81 -8.42 -5.88 8.28
C ILE A 81 -8.47 -4.46 7.72
N LEU A 82 -7.63 -3.55 8.24
CA LEU A 82 -7.56 -2.18 7.74
C LEU A 82 -7.08 -2.13 6.29
N GLY A 83 -6.24 -3.07 5.83
CA GLY A 83 -5.81 -3.14 4.43
C GLY A 83 -6.99 -3.40 3.51
N MET A 84 -7.86 -4.33 3.89
CA MET A 84 -9.08 -4.65 3.14
C MET A 84 -10.12 -3.52 3.18
N LEU A 85 -10.18 -2.75 4.28
CA LEU A 85 -11.18 -1.70 4.46
C LEU A 85 -10.75 -0.31 3.96
N ILE A 86 -9.46 0.02 4.08
CA ILE A 86 -8.93 1.35 3.76
C ILE A 86 -8.16 1.30 2.45
N ALA A 87 -6.98 0.67 2.48
CA ALA A 87 -6.10 0.46 1.33
C ALA A 87 -4.87 -0.34 1.77
N ILE A 88 -4.57 -1.42 1.07
CA ILE A 88 -3.39 -2.26 1.32
C ILE A 88 -2.09 -1.47 1.11
N SER A 89 -2.10 -0.54 0.15
CA SER A 89 -0.99 0.39 -0.13
C SER A 89 -0.71 1.39 1.00
N VAL A 90 -1.61 1.53 1.98
CA VAL A 90 -1.40 2.32 3.20
C VAL A 90 -0.97 1.42 4.35
N THR A 91 -1.66 0.31 4.58
CA THR A 91 -1.41 -0.52 5.77
C THR A 91 -0.10 -1.29 5.70
N VAL A 92 0.36 -1.67 4.51
CA VAL A 92 1.64 -2.36 4.32
C VAL A 92 2.82 -1.45 4.72
N PRO A 93 2.94 -0.19 4.24
CA PRO A 93 3.96 0.72 4.74
C PRO A 93 3.91 0.96 6.25
N VAL A 94 2.72 1.09 6.85
CA VAL A 94 2.61 1.27 8.31
C VAL A 94 3.07 0.02 9.06
N PHE A 95 2.78 -1.18 8.54
CA PHE A 95 3.34 -2.42 9.07
C PHE A 95 4.87 -2.46 8.94
N LEU A 96 5.42 -2.02 7.82
CA LEU A 96 6.86 -1.94 7.60
C LEU A 96 7.54 -1.02 8.62
N ILE A 97 6.92 0.10 9.00
CA ILE A 97 7.45 0.97 10.08
C ILE A 97 7.54 0.20 11.39
N ASN A 98 6.45 -0.48 11.78
CA ASN A 98 6.42 -1.28 13.02
C ASN A 98 7.45 -2.42 12.98
N ARG A 99 7.62 -3.04 11.80
CA ARG A 99 8.63 -4.06 11.56
C ARG A 99 10.05 -3.53 11.74
N GLU A 100 10.39 -2.37 11.20
CA GLU A 100 11.71 -1.75 11.38
C GLU A 100 12.00 -1.44 12.85
N LEU A 101 10.99 -0.96 13.59
CA LEU A 101 11.13 -0.74 15.04
C LEU A 101 11.38 -2.06 15.79
N ALA A 102 10.62 -3.11 15.49
CA ALA A 102 10.80 -4.42 16.10
C ALA A 102 12.15 -5.07 15.77
N LEU A 103 12.68 -4.84 14.56
CA LEU A 103 14.02 -5.28 14.16
C LEU A 103 15.12 -4.57 14.94
N LEU A 104 15.02 -3.25 15.11
CA LEU A 104 15.99 -2.48 15.88
C LEU A 104 16.09 -2.95 17.34
N GLU A 105 14.97 -3.38 17.93
CA GLU A 105 14.94 -3.90 19.30
C GLU A 105 15.55 -5.31 19.43
N ARG A 106 15.46 -6.15 18.40
CA ARG A 106 15.73 -7.60 18.50
C ARG A 106 16.97 -8.08 17.76
N GLU A 107 17.31 -7.46 16.64
CA GLU A 107 18.45 -7.81 15.80
C GLU A 107 19.26 -6.55 15.44
N PRO A 108 19.79 -5.80 16.44
CA PRO A 108 20.46 -4.51 16.20
C PRO A 108 21.73 -4.61 15.34
N SER A 109 22.30 -5.80 15.21
CA SER A 109 23.50 -6.10 14.40
C SER A 109 23.20 -6.49 12.96
N SER A 110 21.93 -6.54 12.53
CA SER A 110 21.53 -6.77 11.14
C SER A 110 20.98 -5.49 10.50
N PRO A 111 21.83 -4.48 10.21
CA PRO A 111 21.37 -3.27 9.55
C PRO A 111 20.80 -3.62 8.17
N ALA A 112 19.71 -2.95 7.80
CA ALA A 112 19.20 -3.02 6.44
C ALA A 112 20.30 -2.67 5.43
N GLY A 113 20.31 -3.36 4.29
CA GLY A 113 21.23 -3.07 3.20
C GLY A 113 21.14 -1.60 2.74
N ARG A 114 22.24 -1.05 2.26
CA ARG A 114 22.28 0.32 1.70
C ARG A 114 21.91 0.24 0.23
N LEU A 115 20.99 1.10 -0.21
CA LEU A 115 20.69 1.28 -1.63
C LEU A 115 21.91 1.86 -2.34
N GLY A 116 22.31 1.22 -3.43
CA GLY A 116 23.33 1.77 -4.33
C GLY A 116 22.80 2.97 -5.10
N VAL A 117 23.71 3.73 -5.73
CA VAL A 117 23.33 4.88 -6.56
C VAL A 117 22.39 4.46 -7.71
N ALA A 118 22.63 3.28 -8.29
CA ALA A 118 21.78 2.71 -9.33
C ALA A 118 20.35 2.43 -8.84
N ASP A 119 20.20 1.86 -7.64
CA ASP A 119 18.88 1.59 -7.05
C ASP A 119 18.12 2.89 -6.80
N ILE A 120 18.80 3.91 -6.28
CA ILE A 120 18.22 5.24 -6.05
C ILE A 120 17.78 5.88 -7.37
N ALA A 121 18.63 5.86 -8.39
CA ALA A 121 18.30 6.40 -9.70
C ALA A 121 17.09 5.67 -10.32
N GLY A 122 17.07 4.34 -10.24
CA GLY A 122 15.94 3.52 -10.70
C GLY A 122 14.64 3.87 -9.96
N LEU A 123 14.68 3.97 -8.63
CA LEU A 123 13.53 4.35 -7.82
C LEU A 123 13.00 5.75 -8.15
N ILE A 124 13.88 6.73 -8.37
CA ILE A 124 13.48 8.09 -8.76
C ILE A 124 12.78 8.07 -10.12
N ILE A 125 13.33 7.34 -11.09
CA ILE A 125 12.73 7.21 -12.43
C ILE A 125 11.34 6.56 -12.33
N VAL A 126 11.23 5.45 -11.61
CA VAL A 126 9.95 4.74 -11.44
C VAL A 126 8.93 5.59 -10.70
N ALA A 127 9.35 6.27 -9.61
CA ALA A 127 8.47 7.16 -8.86
C ALA A 127 8.03 8.36 -9.70
N GLY A 128 8.94 8.97 -10.47
CA GLY A 128 8.65 10.07 -11.37
C GLY A 128 7.68 9.66 -12.47
N ALA A 129 7.92 8.53 -13.14
CA ALA A 129 7.04 8.00 -14.17
C ALA A 129 5.64 7.68 -13.61
N SER A 130 5.57 7.07 -12.42
CA SER A 130 4.31 6.76 -11.75
C SER A 130 3.54 8.03 -11.36
N ALA A 131 4.24 9.04 -10.84
CA ALA A 131 3.64 10.33 -10.47
C ALA A 131 3.14 11.10 -11.69
N VAL A 132 3.89 11.11 -12.79
CA VAL A 132 3.45 11.73 -14.06
C VAL A 132 2.23 11.00 -14.60
N TYR A 133 2.26 9.67 -14.65
CA TYR A 133 1.11 8.89 -15.11
C TYR A 133 -0.13 9.17 -14.25
N ALA A 134 0.01 9.12 -12.92
CA ALA A 134 -1.06 9.42 -11.98
C ALA A 134 -1.61 10.85 -12.16
N ALA A 135 -0.74 11.86 -12.28
CA ALA A 135 -1.16 13.25 -12.49
C ALA A 135 -1.91 13.39 -13.82
N LEU A 136 -1.40 12.81 -14.91
CA LEU A 136 -2.06 12.86 -16.21
C LEU A 136 -3.40 12.12 -16.23
N SER A 137 -3.53 11.01 -15.48
CA SER A 137 -4.80 10.29 -15.36
C SER A 137 -5.82 11.05 -14.51
N LEU A 138 -5.38 11.71 -13.44
CA LEU A 138 -6.26 12.44 -12.52
C LEU A 138 -6.69 13.80 -13.08
N LEU A 139 -5.87 14.45 -13.91
CA LEU A 139 -6.22 15.70 -14.59
C LEU A 139 -7.20 15.52 -15.75
N LYS A 140 -7.40 14.29 -16.23
CA LYS A 140 -8.30 13.96 -17.34
C LYS A 140 -9.61 13.31 -16.90
N ALA A 141 -9.74 13.00 -15.61
CA ALA A 141 -10.94 12.44 -14.98
C ALA A 141 -11.83 13.55 -14.44
#